data_AF-A0A7H4PTW5-F1
#
_entry.id   AF-A0A7H4PTW5-F1
#
_cell.length_a   1.000
_cell.length_b   1.000
_cell.length_c   1.000
_cell.angle_alpha   90.00
_cell.angle_beta   90.00
_cell.angle_gamma   90.00
#
_symmetry.space_group_name_H-M   'P 1'
#
loop_
_entity.id
_entity.type
_entity.pdbx_description
1 polymer ?
#
loop_
_entity_poly.entity_id
_entity_poly.type
_entity_poly.pdbx_seq_one_letter_code
_entity_poly.pdbx_strand_id
1 'polypeptide(L)'
;MHLTVDTDYTLRVMMYLALKHPFGDVVTIDEIAGPCGISRNHLEKIIHERSQAGSIETSRDRTSDARPARAPGKSQGPPTSPVMAW
;
A
#
# COMPACT_ATOMS: atom_id res chain seq x y z
N MET A 1 13.29 22.23 -15.84
CA MET A 1 12.36 21.20 -15.30
C MET A 1 13.08 20.46 -14.19
N HIS A 2 12.58 20.51 -12.96
CA HIS A 2 13.16 19.80 -11.82
C HIS A 2 12.13 18.76 -11.39
N LEU A 3 12.43 17.47 -11.58
CA LEU A 3 11.60 16.42 -11.01
C LEU A 3 11.80 16.50 -9.50
N THR A 4 10.78 16.95 -8.77
CA THR A 4 10.88 17.06 -7.31
C THR A 4 11.07 15.67 -6.71
N VAL A 5 11.71 15.62 -5.54
CA VAL A 5 11.93 14.38 -4.79
C VAL A 5 10.61 13.62 -4.56
N ASP A 6 9.51 14.34 -4.28
CA ASP A 6 8.18 13.74 -4.15
C ASP A 6 7.71 12.99 -5.42
N THR A 7 8.08 13.49 -6.60
CA THR A 7 7.73 12.87 -7.89
C THR A 7 8.53 11.58 -8.12
N ASP A 8 9.84 11.59 -7.83
CA ASP A 8 10.68 10.37 -7.90
C ASP A 8 10.16 9.29 -6.95
N TYR A 9 9.84 9.65 -5.71
CA TYR A 9 9.32 8.70 -4.73
C TYR A 9 7.94 8.17 -5.10
N THR A 10 7.04 9.03 -5.59
CA THR A 10 5.73 8.57 -6.09
C THR A 10 5.91 7.52 -7.18
N LEU A 11 6.83 7.76 -8.12
CA LEU A 11 7.08 6.84 -9.23
C LEU A 11 7.63 5.49 -8.73
N ARG A 12 8.60 5.50 -7.81
CA ARG A 12 9.15 4.26 -7.23
C ARG A 12 8.09 3.43 -6.52
N VAL A 13 7.22 4.08 -5.76
CA VAL A 13 6.11 3.42 -5.06
C VAL A 13 5.14 2.79 -6.05
N MET A 14 4.72 3.54 -7.09
CA MET A 14 3.82 3.01 -8.12
C MET A 14 4.43 1.85 -8.89
N MET A 15 5.72 1.92 -9.23
CA MET A 15 6.43 0.80 -9.88
C MET A 15 6.47 -0.44 -8.98
N TYR A 16 6.78 -0.26 -7.69
CA TYR A 16 6.80 -1.36 -6.74
C TYR A 16 5.42 -2.02 -6.61
N LEU A 17 4.36 -1.21 -6.47
CA LEU A 17 2.99 -1.70 -6.42
C LEU A 17 2.59 -2.41 -7.72
N ALA A 18 2.95 -1.88 -8.88
CA ALA A 18 2.65 -2.51 -10.18
C ALA A 18 3.32 -3.89 -10.33
N LEU A 19 4.52 -4.08 -9.80
CA LEU A 19 5.21 -5.37 -9.77
C LEU A 19 4.56 -6.38 -8.80
N LYS A 20 3.90 -5.89 -7.74
CA LYS A 20 3.20 -6.71 -6.74
C LYS A 20 1.73 -6.98 -7.09
N HIS A 21 1.10 -6.08 -7.85
CA HIS A 21 -0.29 -6.16 -8.30
C HIS A 21 -0.70 -7.50 -8.96
N PRO A 22 0.11 -8.16 -9.83
CA PRO A 22 -0.31 -9.42 -10.44
C PRO A 22 -0.53 -10.56 -9.44
N PHE A 23 -0.03 -10.43 -8.20
CA PHE A 23 -0.24 -11.41 -7.14
C PHE A 23 -1.50 -11.14 -6.30
N GLY A 24 -2.14 -9.97 -6.46
CA GLY A 24 -3.32 -9.58 -5.68
C GLY A 24 -3.02 -9.38 -4.19
N ASP A 25 -1.74 -9.26 -3.83
CA ASP A 25 -1.30 -9.16 -2.44
C ASP A 25 -1.48 -7.74 -1.89
N VAL A 26 -1.97 -7.65 -0.66
CA VAL A 26 -1.95 -6.40 0.11
C VAL A 26 -0.51 -6.14 0.55
N VAL A 27 0.02 -4.99 0.16
CA VAL A 27 1.38 -4.56 0.47
C VAL A 27 1.38 -3.58 1.63
N THR A 28 2.27 -3.79 2.61
CA THR A 28 2.42 -2.89 3.75
C THR A 28 3.40 -1.75 3.48
N ILE A 29 3.30 -0.66 4.25
CA ILE A 29 4.20 0.50 4.13
C ILE A 29 5.66 0.08 4.38
N ASP A 30 5.92 -0.78 5.36
CA ASP A 30 7.28 -1.26 5.66
C ASP A 30 7.89 -2.07 4.50
N GLU A 31 7.08 -2.86 3.79
CA GLU A 31 7.52 -3.62 2.62
C GLU A 31 7.88 -2.74 1.43
N ILE A 32 7.34 -1.52 1.34
CA ILE A 32 7.65 -0.55 0.29
C ILE A 32 8.85 0.32 0.72
N ALA A 33 8.89 0.73 1.99
CA ALA A 33 9.88 1.66 2.53
C ALA A 33 11.32 1.17 2.31
N GLY A 34 11.59 -0.11 2.61
CA GLY A 34 12.92 -0.70 2.46
C GLY A 34 13.41 -0.68 1.01
N PRO A 35 12.73 -1.37 0.06
CA PRO A 35 13.15 -1.42 -1.34
C PRO A 35 13.19 -0.06 -2.04
N CYS A 36 12.29 0.86 -1.68
CA CYS A 36 12.27 2.19 -2.29
C CYS A 36 13.25 3.18 -1.63
N GLY A 37 13.81 2.84 -0.46
CA GLY A 37 14.69 3.73 0.32
C GLY A 37 13.97 4.97 0.87
N ILE A 38 12.66 4.86 1.13
CA ILE A 38 11.81 5.98 1.55
C ILE A 38 11.49 5.81 3.03
N SER A 39 11.66 6.88 3.82
CA SER A 39 11.25 6.85 5.22
C SER A 39 9.75 6.58 5.34
N ARG A 40 9.35 5.80 6.34
CA ARG A 40 7.95 5.46 6.61
C ARG A 40 7.03 6.70 6.63
N ASN A 41 7.45 7.75 7.33
CA ASN A 41 6.68 8.99 7.48
C ASN A 41 6.43 9.69 6.12
N HIS A 42 7.45 9.71 5.25
CA HIS A 42 7.32 10.30 3.92
C HIS A 42 6.47 9.42 2.99
N LEU A 43 6.60 8.10 3.11
CA LEU A 43 5.79 7.15 2.35
C LEU A 43 4.31 7.21 2.75
N GLU A 44 4.01 7.32 4.05
CA GLU A 44 2.63 7.51 4.55
C GLU A 44 1.99 8.75 3.93
N LYS A 45 2.72 9.86 3.87
CA LYS A 45 2.27 11.09 3.20
C LYS A 45 1.96 10.86 1.72
N ILE A 46 2.88 10.23 0.98
CA ILE A 46 2.68 9.93 -0.46
C ILE A 46 1.45 9.05 -0.65
N ILE A 47 1.34 7.94 0.11
CA ILE A 47 0.22 7.00 -0.01
C ILE A 47 -1.10 7.68 0.31
N HIS A 48 -1.14 8.52 1.36
CA HIS A 48 -2.33 9.28 1.72
C HIS A 48 -2.74 10.22 0.57
N GLU A 49 -1.83 11.04 0.05
CA GLU A 49 -2.11 11.96 -1.06
C GLU A 49 -2.59 11.21 -2.32
N ARG A 50 -2.00 10.05 -2.63
CA ARG A 50 -2.39 9.24 -3.80
C ARG A 50 -3.69 8.46 -3.60
N SER A 51 -4.02 8.09 -2.36
CA SER A 51 -5.30 7.49 -2.02
C SER A 51 -6.44 8.48 -2.18
N GLN A 52 -6.24 9.74 -1.74
CA GLN A 52 -7.22 10.81 -1.96
C GLN A 52 -7.43 11.14 -3.45
N ALA A 53 -6.40 10.94 -4.28
CA ALA A 53 -6.49 11.06 -5.73
C ALA A 53 -7.09 9.82 -6.44
N GLY A 54 -7.48 8.77 -5.70
CA GLY A 54 -8.04 7.54 -6.26
C GLY A 54 -7.06 6.66 -7.02
N SER A 55 -5.75 6.92 -6.90
CA SER A 55 -4.70 6.15 -7.61
C SER A 55 -4.24 4.92 -6.83
N ILE A 56 -4.48 4.88 -5.51
CA ILE A 56 -4.10 3.77 -4.62
C ILE A 56 -5.28 3.47 -3.71
N GLU A 57 -5.70 2.21 -3.66
CA GLU A 57 -6.67 1.74 -2.68
C GLU A 57 -5.93 1.21 -1.44
N THR A 58 -6.26 1.73 -0.27
CA THR A 58 -5.63 1.33 0.99
C THR A 58 -6.64 0.62 1.88
N SER A 59 -6.47 -0.68 2.11
CA SER A 59 -7.24 -1.42 3.11
C SER A 59 -6.60 -1.26 4.49
N ARG A 60 -7.31 -0.70 5.47
CA ARG A 60 -6.82 -0.55 6.84
C ARG A 60 -7.59 -1.47 7.80
N ASP A 61 -7.56 -2.77 7.53
CA ASP A 61 -8.23 -3.79 8.36
C ASP A 61 -7.27 -4.63 9.22
N ARG A 62 -5.96 -4.35 9.19
CA ARG A 62 -4.97 -5.17 9.90
C ARG A 62 -4.46 -4.50 11.16
N THR A 63 -5.37 -4.30 12.12
CA THR A 63 -5.00 -4.31 13.53
C THR A 63 -4.41 -5.70 13.82
N SER A 64 -3.08 -5.74 13.87
CA SER A 64 -2.23 -6.68 14.61
C SER A 64 -2.98 -7.77 15.41
N ASP A 65 -2.97 -9.00 14.90
CA ASP A 65 -2.64 -10.15 15.73
C ASP A 65 -1.85 -11.16 14.88
N ALA A 66 -0.68 -11.51 15.38
CA ALA A 66 0.25 -12.42 14.76
C ALA A 66 -0.24 -13.86 14.94
N ARG A 67 -0.54 -14.60 13.87
CA ARG A 67 -0.43 -16.07 13.86
C ARG A 67 -0.12 -16.65 12.48
N PRO A 68 0.80 -17.63 12.36
CA PRO A 68 0.82 -18.54 11.23
C PRO A 68 -0.35 -19.53 11.38
N ALA A 69 -1.49 -19.22 10.76
CA ALA A 69 -2.63 -20.12 10.73
C ALA A 69 -2.60 -20.93 9.42
N ARG A 70 -1.96 -22.10 9.52
CA ARG A 70 -2.28 -23.37 8.88
C ARG A 70 -3.45 -23.37 7.86
N ALA A 71 -3.08 -23.76 6.63
CA ALA A 71 -3.84 -24.45 5.58
C ALA A 71 -4.96 -23.69 4.81
N PRO A 72 -5.13 -23.99 3.51
CA PRO A 72 -5.96 -23.21 2.58
C PRO A 72 -7.41 -23.68 2.63
N GLY A 73 -8.32 -22.77 2.94
CA GLY A 73 -9.76 -23.02 2.90
C GLY A 73 -10.46 -21.80 2.36
N LYS A 74 -11.06 -21.94 1.17
CA LYS A 74 -11.87 -20.95 0.46
C LYS A 74 -12.69 -20.04 1.40
N SER A 75 -12.59 -18.73 1.21
CA SER A 75 -13.77 -17.87 1.38
C SER A 75 -13.64 -16.62 0.50
N GLN A 76 -14.46 -16.65 -0.55
CA GLN A 76 -14.91 -15.52 -1.33
C GLN A 76 -15.94 -14.73 -0.51
N GLY A 77 -15.88 -13.40 -0.54
CA GLY A 77 -16.90 -12.51 0.01
C GLY A 77 -16.38 -11.07 0.05
N PRO A 78 -17.12 -10.07 -0.50
CA PRO A 78 -16.59 -8.73 -0.66
C PRO A 78 -16.68 -7.98 0.67
N PRO A 79 -15.65 -7.23 1.10
CA PRO A 79 -15.89 -6.20 2.11
C PRO A 79 -16.46 -4.97 1.42
N THR A 80 -17.77 -4.78 1.57
CA THR A 80 -18.45 -3.49 1.54
C THR A 80 -17.74 -2.49 2.47
N SER A 81 -17.32 -1.34 1.90
CA SER A 81 -17.10 0.02 2.46
C SER A 81 -16.89 0.22 3.98
N PRO A 82 -15.99 1.13 4.42
CA PRO A 82 -15.85 2.46 3.85
C PRO A 82 -14.42 2.93 3.54
N VAL A 83 -14.34 3.66 2.43
CA VAL A 83 -13.37 4.71 2.14
C VAL A 83 -13.39 5.75 3.28
N MET A 84 -12.21 6.25 3.68
CA MET A 84 -11.85 7.23 4.75
C MET A 84 -11.58 6.63 6.15
N ALA A 85 -10.62 7.09 6.96
CA ALA A 85 -10.10 8.45 7.12
C ALA A 85 -8.62 8.49 7.57
N TRP A 86 -7.92 9.51 7.08
CA TRP A 86 -6.98 10.33 7.85
C TRP A 86 -7.54 11.76 7.82
#